data_AF-A0A8D0HEL5-F1
#
_entry.id   AF-A0A8D0HEL5-F1
#
_cell.length_a   1.000
_cell.length_b   1.000
_cell.length_c   1.000
_cell.angle_alpha   90.00
_cell.angle_beta   90.00
_cell.angle_gamma   90.00
#
_symmetry.space_group_name_H-M   'P 1'
#
loop_
_entity.id
_entity.type
_entity.pdbx_description
1 polymer ?
#
loop_
_entity_poly.entity_id
_entity_poly.type
_entity_poly.pdbx_seq_one_letter_code
_entity_poly.pdbx_strand_id
1 'polypeptide(L)'
;MQVRTMMAALLEHRSQLLSGTLPRDELLQLQKEVTGCIDHGNKVLELDLVVRDEDGNILDPDRTSVIGLFQAHRRAAQCIDEWLQEETCTGGSSAHPASVPSYSLYLCVRNFVCNIGEEAQLFMGLYDPKEQRMISENYLIRWASTGVPQDITLLNNLRVVFTDLGSTDLARERLFLVCQIVRVGRMDLRETHTRKLSAGLRRPFGVSAMDITDIVKGKCESDEEKQHFIPVHLVSAENEFLHSLVKKAMEGKEINHKGQGLWVSLKMLWGDLNQVRKENPHVVDRSTVVARKLGFPEIIMPGDVRNDIYLTLVQGEFDKGNKKTQKNVEVTVCVCDEGGNVMQNVIFQGAGDKPVSEHRSVVYYQQRHQRWMETMKIAIPIEDVSRTHLRFTFRHRSSSDSKDKSERIFSMAFVKLMRPDGTTLRDGDHDLILYKGDSRKLEDASSYLNLPSTRSLLETKSLSGSSFRLSGSTVGMGVSSRDSFQITTLICSTKLTQNVDLLGLLKWRSKPSLLAGNLQKLMNVDGGEVIKVRNSPCGTPPPPMGNSVGRAWVVGAKEK
;
A
#
# COMPACT_ATOMS: atom_id res chain seq x y z
N MET A 1 42.64 20.57 -0.86
CA MET A 1 41.44 20.89 -0.06
C MET A 1 41.12 19.77 0.91
N GLN A 2 40.74 18.58 0.42
CA GLN A 2 40.30 17.38 1.17
C GLN A 2 41.02 17.11 2.51
N VAL A 3 42.35 16.92 2.51
CA VAL A 3 43.14 16.63 3.73
C VAL A 3 42.98 17.70 4.83
N ARG A 4 42.79 18.98 4.47
CA ARG A 4 42.56 20.07 5.45
C ARG A 4 41.20 19.93 6.14
N THR A 5 40.18 19.47 5.40
CA THR A 5 38.84 19.19 5.93
C THR A 5 38.88 17.98 6.86
N MET A 6 39.58 16.91 6.46
CA MET A 6 39.80 15.73 7.30
C MET A 6 40.52 16.06 8.61
N MET A 7 41.58 16.89 8.56
CA MET A 7 42.27 17.34 9.76
C MET A 7 41.38 18.17 10.70
N ALA A 8 40.44 18.95 10.18
CA ALA A 8 39.48 19.67 11.02
C ALA A 8 38.52 18.70 11.74
N ALA A 9 37.99 17.70 11.04
CA ALA A 9 37.16 16.65 11.64
C ALA A 9 37.93 15.84 12.69
N LEU A 10 39.17 15.42 12.39
CA LEU A 10 40.03 14.70 13.35
C LEU A 10 40.35 15.53 14.60
N LEU A 11 40.47 16.86 14.51
CA LEU A 11 40.63 17.73 15.67
C LEU A 11 39.35 17.81 16.52
N GLU A 12 38.17 17.80 15.90
CA GLU A 12 36.89 17.75 16.59
C GLU A 12 36.67 16.41 17.29
N HIS A 13 36.86 15.28 16.59
CA HIS A 13 36.78 13.95 17.20
C HIS A 13 37.81 13.75 18.31
N ARG A 14 39.02 14.32 18.18
CA ARG A 14 40.00 14.34 19.28
C ARG A 14 39.48 15.11 20.50
N SER A 15 38.75 16.19 20.32
CA SER A 15 38.09 16.92 21.41
C SER A 15 37.02 16.06 22.10
N GLN A 16 36.21 15.35 21.31
CA GLN A 16 35.17 14.43 21.78
C GLN A 16 35.76 13.21 22.54
N LEU A 17 36.86 12.63 22.07
CA LEU A 17 37.58 11.56 22.77
C LEU A 17 38.20 12.05 24.09
N LEU A 18 38.67 13.31 24.15
CA LEU A 18 39.24 13.91 25.35
C LEU A 18 38.20 14.40 26.36
N SER A 19 36.93 14.59 25.96
CA SER A 19 35.88 15.06 26.88
C SER A 19 35.46 14.01 27.91
N GLY A 20 35.66 12.72 27.62
CA GLY A 20 35.35 11.61 28.53
C GLY A 20 33.86 11.44 28.86
N THR A 21 32.97 12.14 28.16
CA THR A 21 31.52 12.17 28.41
C THR A 21 30.73 11.08 27.68
N LEU A 22 31.38 10.33 26.79
CA LEU A 22 30.73 9.36 25.90
C LEU A 22 30.55 7.99 26.57
N PRO A 23 29.39 7.32 26.40
CA PRO A 23 29.22 5.92 26.79
C PRO A 23 30.12 5.01 25.95
N ARG A 24 30.42 3.80 26.48
CA ARG A 24 31.40 2.88 25.91
C ARG A 24 31.15 2.50 24.44
N ASP A 25 29.89 2.36 24.05
CA ASP A 25 29.51 1.95 22.69
C ASP A 25 29.73 3.09 21.69
N GLU A 26 29.40 4.33 22.05
CA GLU A 26 29.69 5.53 21.25
C GLU A 26 31.20 5.80 21.16
N LEU A 27 31.95 5.55 22.24
CA LEU A 27 33.42 5.65 22.25
C LEU A 27 34.05 4.68 21.24
N LEU A 28 33.61 3.42 21.20
CA LEU A 28 34.10 2.41 20.24
C LEU A 28 33.73 2.77 18.80
N GLN A 29 32.54 3.33 18.57
CA GLN A 29 32.12 3.77 17.24
C GLN A 29 32.98 4.98 16.77
N LEU A 30 33.16 5.98 17.62
CA LEU A 30 33.99 7.16 17.35
C LEU A 30 35.47 6.76 17.15
N GLN A 31 35.99 5.80 17.92
CA GLN A 31 37.34 5.28 17.72
C GLN A 31 37.50 4.66 16.33
N LYS A 32 36.54 3.85 15.87
CA LYS A 32 36.55 3.25 14.54
C LYS A 32 36.52 4.29 13.43
N GLU A 33 35.63 5.28 13.54
CA GLU A 33 35.50 6.39 12.59
C GLU A 33 36.80 7.21 12.48
N VAL A 34 37.40 7.59 13.63
CA VAL A 34 38.70 8.26 13.68
C VAL A 34 39.81 7.42 13.02
N THR A 35 39.86 6.12 13.30
CA THR A 35 40.88 5.25 12.69
C THR A 35 40.71 5.10 11.17
N GLY A 36 39.48 4.97 10.68
CA GLY A 36 39.19 4.93 9.24
C GLY A 36 39.61 6.23 8.54
N CYS A 37 39.28 7.38 9.12
CA CYS A 37 39.73 8.69 8.61
C CYS A 37 41.26 8.84 8.60
N ILE A 38 41.97 8.32 9.61
CA ILE A 38 43.45 8.33 9.63
C ILE A 38 44.02 7.42 8.54
N ASP A 39 43.52 6.20 8.41
CA ASP A 39 44.08 5.20 7.49
C ASP A 39 43.78 5.56 6.03
N HIS A 40 42.60 6.14 5.75
CA HIS A 40 42.31 6.78 4.47
C HIS A 40 43.23 7.99 4.21
N GLY A 41 43.42 8.86 5.21
CA GLY A 41 44.32 10.01 5.10
C GLY A 41 45.76 9.60 4.78
N ASN A 42 46.25 8.53 5.40
CA ASN A 42 47.54 7.93 5.10
C ASN A 42 47.62 7.42 3.66
N LYS A 43 46.59 6.72 3.16
CA LYS A 43 46.53 6.26 1.77
C LYS A 43 46.56 7.41 0.76
N VAL A 44 45.81 8.49 1.00
CA VAL A 44 45.79 9.71 0.15
C VAL A 44 47.13 10.45 0.18
N LEU A 45 47.89 10.33 1.28
CA LEU A 45 49.23 10.89 1.43
C LEU A 45 50.35 9.92 0.99
N GLU A 46 50.00 8.77 0.40
CA GLU A 46 50.92 7.69 -0.02
C GLU A 46 51.83 7.17 1.12
N LEU A 47 51.31 7.14 2.35
CA LEU A 47 51.97 6.64 3.56
C LEU A 47 51.64 5.16 3.83
N ASP A 48 52.46 4.53 4.68
CA ASP A 48 52.34 3.12 5.06
C ASP A 48 50.99 2.80 5.75
N LEU A 49 50.43 1.64 5.41
CA LEU A 49 49.18 1.14 5.99
C LEU A 49 49.41 0.56 7.39
N VAL A 50 48.76 1.15 8.40
CA VAL A 50 48.73 0.61 9.76
C VAL A 50 47.58 -0.40 9.90
N VAL A 51 47.89 -1.65 10.22
CA VAL A 51 46.89 -2.71 10.42
C VAL A 51 46.34 -2.64 11.85
N ARG A 52 45.02 -2.76 12.00
CA ARG A 52 44.31 -2.64 13.29
C ARG A 52 43.48 -3.88 13.64
N ASP A 53 43.15 -4.02 14.91
CA ASP A 53 42.20 -5.02 15.43
C ASP A 53 40.73 -4.60 15.26
N GLU A 54 39.79 -5.45 15.69
CA GLU A 54 38.35 -5.17 15.63
C GLU A 54 37.88 -4.05 16.59
N ASP A 55 38.75 -3.59 17.49
CA ASP A 55 38.51 -2.50 18.45
C ASP A 55 39.21 -1.18 18.04
N GLY A 56 39.95 -1.17 16.92
CA GLY A 56 40.66 -0.01 16.36
C GLY A 56 42.08 0.22 16.89
N ASN A 57 42.62 -0.70 17.69
CA ASN A 57 44.00 -0.62 18.18
C ASN A 57 44.98 -1.15 17.14
N ILE A 58 46.25 -0.73 17.20
CA ILE A 58 47.30 -1.21 16.30
C ILE A 58 47.56 -2.70 16.56
N LEU A 59 47.59 -3.51 15.51
CA LEU A 59 47.79 -4.95 15.60
C LEU A 59 49.24 -5.28 15.98
N ASP A 60 49.43 -6.01 17.09
CA ASP A 60 50.75 -6.40 17.58
C ASP A 60 51.35 -7.55 16.74
N PRO A 61 52.51 -7.36 16.07
CA PRO A 61 53.16 -8.40 15.27
C PRO A 61 53.63 -9.61 16.09
N ASP A 62 54.03 -9.42 17.35
CA ASP A 62 54.61 -10.50 18.17
C ASP A 62 53.52 -11.43 18.74
N ARG A 63 52.28 -10.93 18.81
CA ARG A 63 51.10 -11.68 19.28
C ARG A 63 50.28 -12.30 18.13
N THR A 64 50.48 -11.83 16.90
CA THR A 64 49.67 -12.24 15.75
C THR A 64 50.44 -13.23 14.87
N SER A 65 49.80 -14.33 14.46
CA SER A 65 50.44 -15.24 13.50
C SER A 65 50.70 -14.54 12.16
N VAL A 66 51.81 -14.88 11.49
CA VAL A 66 52.21 -14.29 10.19
C VAL A 66 51.08 -14.36 9.15
N ILE A 67 50.33 -15.47 9.15
CA ILE A 67 49.17 -15.67 8.25
C ILE A 67 48.00 -14.75 8.65
N GLY A 68 47.74 -14.59 9.94
CA GLY A 68 46.71 -13.67 10.45
C GLY A 68 47.02 -12.21 10.12
N LEU A 69 48.27 -11.78 10.30
CA LEU A 69 48.74 -10.44 9.94
C LEU A 69 48.59 -10.17 8.44
N PHE A 70 48.98 -11.12 7.58
CA PHE A 70 48.79 -11.00 6.12
C PHE A 70 47.31 -10.91 5.73
N GLN A 71 46.44 -11.70 6.36
CA GLN A 71 44.99 -11.63 6.11
C GLN A 71 44.38 -10.31 6.59
N ALA A 72 44.84 -9.78 7.73
CA ALA A 72 44.40 -8.48 8.24
C ALA A 72 44.87 -7.34 7.33
N HIS A 73 46.12 -7.37 6.86
CA HIS A 73 46.65 -6.42 5.89
C HIS A 73 45.88 -6.46 4.55
N ARG A 74 45.52 -7.65 4.05
CA ARG A 74 44.69 -7.77 2.84
C ARG A 74 43.29 -7.18 3.05
N ARG A 75 42.65 -7.45 4.19
CA ARG A 75 41.33 -6.89 4.52
C ARG A 75 41.37 -5.37 4.67
N ALA A 76 42.37 -4.82 5.36
CA ALA A 76 42.55 -3.38 5.52
C ALA A 76 42.77 -2.67 4.17
N ALA A 77 43.61 -3.24 3.30
CA ALA A 77 43.82 -2.70 1.95
C ALA A 77 42.54 -2.71 1.11
N GLN A 78 41.77 -3.81 1.11
CA GLN A 78 40.51 -3.92 0.38
C GLN A 78 39.46 -2.91 0.88
N CYS A 79 39.29 -2.78 2.19
CA CYS A 79 38.35 -1.83 2.81
C CYS A 79 38.66 -0.37 2.40
N ILE A 80 39.95 0.01 2.35
CA ILE A 80 40.38 1.35 1.94
C ILE A 80 40.15 1.57 0.44
N ASP A 81 40.43 0.59 -0.41
CA ASP A 81 40.21 0.70 -1.86
C ASP A 81 38.70 0.79 -2.18
N GLU A 82 37.84 0.06 -1.45
CA GLU A 82 36.36 0.17 -1.53
C GLU A 82 35.89 1.59 -1.13
N TRP A 83 36.38 2.14 -0.01
CA TRP A 83 36.09 3.51 0.42
C TRP A 83 36.55 4.59 -0.57
N LEU A 84 37.70 4.39 -1.22
CA LEU A 84 38.21 5.32 -2.24
C LEU A 84 37.33 5.30 -3.51
N GLN A 85 36.74 4.14 -3.82
CA GLN A 85 35.80 3.99 -4.92
C GLN A 85 34.44 4.64 -4.59
N GLU A 86 34.00 4.60 -3.33
CA GLU A 86 32.86 5.42 -2.87
C GLU A 86 33.17 6.92 -3.04
N GLU A 87 34.29 7.43 -2.51
CA GLU A 87 34.63 8.86 -2.60
C GLU A 87 34.73 9.37 -4.05
N THR A 88 35.38 8.64 -4.94
CA THR A 88 35.51 9.05 -6.35
C THR A 88 34.17 9.08 -7.11
N CYS A 89 33.15 8.37 -6.62
CA CYS A 89 31.77 8.49 -7.10
C CYS A 89 30.98 9.65 -6.43
N THR A 90 31.40 10.14 -5.26
CA THR A 90 30.71 11.22 -4.50
C THR A 90 31.06 12.66 -4.94
N GLY A 91 31.79 12.85 -6.04
CA GLY A 91 32.09 14.16 -6.61
C GLY A 91 30.86 15.02 -6.99
N GLY A 92 29.66 14.42 -6.95
CA GLY A 92 28.39 15.12 -6.86
C GLY A 92 27.41 14.32 -5.99
N SER A 93 26.72 15.02 -5.08
CA SER A 93 25.74 14.51 -4.09
C SER A 93 26.33 13.78 -2.88
N SER A 94 25.99 14.29 -1.69
CA SER A 94 26.23 13.64 -0.40
C SER A 94 25.43 12.34 -0.28
N ALA A 95 26.09 11.20 -0.40
CA ALA A 95 25.50 9.87 -0.23
C ALA A 95 26.15 9.16 0.96
N HIS A 96 25.41 9.11 2.08
CA HIS A 96 25.68 8.18 3.17
C HIS A 96 25.46 6.71 2.69
N PRO A 97 26.09 5.71 3.33
CA PRO A 97 26.36 4.42 2.69
C PRO A 97 25.10 3.64 2.30
N ALA A 98 25.11 3.15 1.04
CA ALA A 98 24.27 2.07 0.51
C ALA A 98 22.74 2.15 0.74
N SER A 99 22.17 3.33 0.97
CA SER A 99 20.72 3.54 0.88
C SER A 99 20.31 3.77 -0.58
N VAL A 100 19.80 2.72 -1.23
CA VAL A 100 19.16 2.83 -2.55
C VAL A 100 18.05 3.90 -2.48
N PRO A 101 17.87 4.76 -3.50
CA PRO A 101 16.95 5.88 -3.41
C PRO A 101 15.49 5.42 -3.40
N SER A 102 14.99 5.18 -2.19
CA SER A 102 13.58 5.19 -1.83
C SER A 102 13.11 6.64 -1.80
N TYR A 103 12.00 6.94 -2.48
CA TYR A 103 11.49 8.29 -2.59
C TYR A 103 10.17 8.44 -1.82
N SER A 104 10.02 9.58 -1.16
CA SER A 104 8.84 9.93 -0.37
C SER A 104 8.30 11.29 -0.80
N LEU A 105 7.03 11.37 -1.22
CA LEU A 105 6.40 12.65 -1.57
C LEU A 105 5.53 13.14 -0.41
N TYR A 106 5.93 14.26 0.20
CA TYR A 106 5.12 14.96 1.19
C TYR A 106 4.08 15.85 0.52
N LEU A 107 2.84 15.75 0.98
CA LEU A 107 1.70 16.56 0.58
C LEU A 107 1.05 17.14 1.84
N CYS A 108 0.92 18.46 1.90
CA CYS A 108 0.12 19.14 2.92
C CYS A 108 -1.01 19.93 2.26
N VAL A 109 -2.25 19.67 2.70
CA VAL A 109 -3.45 20.38 2.22
C VAL A 109 -3.61 21.64 3.07
N ARG A 110 -3.40 22.80 2.45
CA ARG A 110 -3.45 24.11 3.12
C ARG A 110 -4.88 24.64 3.25
N ASN A 111 -5.70 24.45 2.22
CA ASN A 111 -7.10 24.89 2.21
C ASN A 111 -7.91 24.12 1.15
N PHE A 112 -9.22 24.00 1.34
CA PHE A 112 -10.14 23.46 0.34
C PHE A 112 -11.37 24.37 0.24
N VAL A 113 -11.51 25.03 -0.89
CA VAL A 113 -12.56 26.04 -1.13
C VAL A 113 -13.56 25.46 -2.11
N CYS A 114 -14.68 24.93 -1.61
CA CYS A 114 -15.74 24.41 -2.46
C CYS A 114 -17.12 24.46 -1.77
N ASN A 115 -18.14 24.91 -2.50
CA ASN A 115 -19.51 25.00 -1.98
C ASN A 115 -20.26 23.69 -2.25
N ILE A 116 -20.09 22.70 -1.37
CA ILE A 116 -20.71 21.37 -1.51
C ILE A 116 -22.13 21.34 -0.93
N GLY A 117 -22.37 22.01 0.21
CA GLY A 117 -23.65 22.06 0.92
C GLY A 117 -24.08 20.77 1.64
N GLU A 118 -23.30 19.69 1.53
CA GLU A 118 -23.45 18.40 2.22
C GLU A 118 -22.08 17.99 2.79
N GLU A 119 -22.04 16.90 3.58
CA GLU A 119 -20.76 16.28 3.95
C GLU A 119 -20.03 15.73 2.70
N ALA A 120 -18.71 15.63 2.74
CA ALA A 120 -17.92 15.11 1.64
C ALA A 120 -16.72 14.27 2.10
N GLN A 121 -16.22 13.47 1.17
CA GLN A 121 -15.02 12.67 1.26
C GLN A 121 -14.07 13.09 0.13
N LEU A 122 -12.86 13.51 0.48
CA LEU A 122 -11.80 13.87 -0.44
C LEU A 122 -10.81 12.70 -0.49
N PHE A 123 -10.66 12.07 -1.66
CA PHE A 123 -9.73 10.97 -1.89
C PHE A 123 -8.55 11.48 -2.74
N MET A 124 -7.38 11.64 -2.14
CA MET A 124 -6.17 12.13 -2.82
C MET A 124 -5.15 11.02 -3.03
N GLY A 125 -4.65 10.86 -4.25
CA GLY A 125 -3.61 9.88 -4.53
C GLY A 125 -2.85 10.17 -5.83
N LEU A 126 -1.81 9.37 -6.06
CA LEU A 126 -0.96 9.45 -7.24
C LEU A 126 -1.57 8.60 -8.36
N TYR A 127 -1.63 9.13 -9.58
CA TYR A 127 -2.29 8.50 -10.72
C TYR A 127 -1.39 8.48 -11.96
N ASP A 128 -1.35 7.35 -12.67
CA ASP A 128 -0.67 7.21 -13.95
C ASP A 128 -1.65 7.41 -15.14
N PRO A 129 -1.46 8.41 -16.01
CA PRO A 129 -2.19 8.51 -17.28
C PRO A 129 -2.02 7.29 -18.20
N LYS A 130 -0.87 6.63 -18.21
CA LYS A 130 -0.53 5.54 -19.14
C LYS A 130 -1.25 4.25 -18.77
N GLU A 131 -1.21 3.88 -17.49
CA GLU A 131 -1.85 2.67 -16.96
C GLU A 131 -3.34 2.89 -16.60
N GLN A 132 -3.79 4.15 -16.52
CA GLN A 132 -5.13 4.55 -16.06
C GLN A 132 -5.48 3.99 -14.67
N ARG A 133 -4.48 3.92 -13.77
CA ARG A 133 -4.60 3.37 -12.42
C ARG A 133 -3.93 4.29 -11.40
N MET A 134 -4.38 4.19 -10.14
CA MET A 134 -3.68 4.82 -9.01
C MET A 134 -2.36 4.07 -8.76
N ILE A 135 -1.31 4.78 -8.39
CA ILE A 135 -0.01 4.25 -7.97
C ILE A 135 0.06 4.12 -6.44
N SER A 136 -0.65 4.98 -5.69
CA SER A 136 -0.61 4.99 -4.22
C SER A 136 -1.98 4.77 -3.58
N GLU A 137 -1.97 4.43 -2.29
CA GLU A 137 -3.17 4.48 -1.45
C GLU A 137 -3.79 5.87 -1.45
N ASN A 138 -5.12 5.94 -1.50
CA ASN A 138 -5.85 7.20 -1.37
C ASN A 138 -5.71 7.74 0.06
N TYR A 139 -5.26 8.97 0.23
CA TYR A 139 -5.43 9.75 1.46
C TYR A 139 -6.88 10.24 1.55
N LEU A 140 -7.58 9.93 2.65
CA LEU A 140 -9.00 10.24 2.84
C LEU A 140 -9.18 11.34 3.89
N ILE A 141 -9.73 12.49 3.48
CA ILE A 141 -10.21 13.53 4.39
C ILE A 141 -11.74 13.54 4.40
N ARG A 142 -12.34 13.50 5.59
CA ARG A 142 -13.77 13.73 5.81
C ARG A 142 -14.02 15.23 6.02
N TRP A 143 -14.83 15.82 5.14
CA TRP A 143 -15.16 17.24 5.15
C TRP A 143 -16.61 17.43 5.61
N ALA A 144 -16.84 18.26 6.62
CA ALA A 144 -18.16 18.53 7.14
C ALA A 144 -18.93 19.53 6.26
N SER A 145 -20.26 19.48 6.31
CA SER A 145 -21.15 20.41 5.61
C SER A 145 -20.99 21.88 6.05
N THR A 146 -20.32 22.12 7.19
CA THR A 146 -19.96 23.45 7.72
C THR A 146 -18.74 24.07 7.04
N GLY A 147 -18.07 23.38 6.11
CA GLY A 147 -16.93 23.91 5.37
C GLY A 147 -15.57 23.73 6.04
N VAL A 148 -15.49 22.86 7.06
CA VAL A 148 -14.24 22.48 7.75
C VAL A 148 -14.10 20.94 7.77
N PRO A 149 -12.89 20.38 8.01
CA PRO A 149 -12.72 18.96 8.32
C PRO A 149 -13.65 18.49 9.44
N GLN A 150 -14.15 17.26 9.35
CA GLN A 150 -15.04 16.67 10.35
C GLN A 150 -14.34 16.44 11.70
N ASP A 151 -13.03 16.22 11.67
CA ASP A 151 -12.19 16.20 12.87
C ASP A 151 -11.45 17.54 12.99
N ILE A 152 -11.80 18.31 14.02
CA ILE A 152 -11.26 19.66 14.25
C ILE A 152 -9.75 19.60 14.57
N THR A 153 -9.26 18.50 15.11
CA THR A 153 -7.83 18.31 15.40
C THR A 153 -6.97 18.23 14.13
N LEU A 154 -7.59 17.90 13.00
CA LEU A 154 -6.91 17.78 11.71
C LEU A 154 -6.77 19.11 10.96
N LEU A 155 -7.43 20.21 11.36
CA LEU A 155 -7.40 21.49 10.59
C LEU A 155 -5.98 21.98 10.27
N ASN A 156 -5.05 21.84 11.23
CA ASN A 156 -3.65 22.26 11.07
C ASN A 156 -2.71 21.07 10.75
N ASN A 157 -3.26 19.87 10.49
CA ASN A 157 -2.50 18.63 10.38
C ASN A 157 -2.93 17.76 9.17
N LEU A 158 -3.41 18.39 8.09
CA LEU A 158 -3.80 17.70 6.85
C LEU A 158 -2.58 17.32 5.99
N ARG A 159 -1.64 16.55 6.55
CA ARG A 159 -0.42 16.11 5.89
C ARG A 159 -0.35 14.60 5.70
N VAL A 160 0.05 14.20 4.50
CA VAL A 160 0.32 12.80 4.11
C VAL A 160 1.70 12.69 3.46
N VAL A 161 2.41 11.61 3.75
CA VAL A 161 3.60 11.19 2.99
C VAL A 161 3.22 9.99 2.15
N PHE A 162 3.36 10.12 0.82
CA PHE A 162 3.37 8.99 -0.08
C PHE A 162 4.75 8.33 -0.02
N THR A 163 4.79 7.04 0.29
CA THR A 163 6.00 6.26 0.57
C THR A 163 6.17 5.12 -0.42
N ASP A 164 7.35 4.50 -0.42
CA ASP A 164 7.71 3.34 -1.24
C ASP A 164 7.76 3.63 -2.77
N LEU A 165 8.01 4.89 -3.17
CA LEU A 165 8.15 5.27 -4.59
C LEU A 165 9.56 4.88 -5.08
N GLY A 166 9.63 4.13 -6.18
CA GLY A 166 10.88 3.60 -6.74
C GLY A 166 11.43 4.44 -7.90
N SER A 167 12.61 4.07 -8.39
CA SER A 167 13.23 4.71 -9.56
C SER A 167 12.36 4.59 -10.82
N THR A 168 11.65 3.48 -10.97
CA THR A 168 10.65 3.24 -12.03
C THR A 168 9.47 4.20 -11.98
N ASP A 169 9.06 4.67 -10.79
CA ASP A 169 7.95 5.62 -10.65
C ASP A 169 8.37 7.05 -11.00
N LEU A 170 9.61 7.43 -10.66
CA LEU A 170 10.21 8.71 -11.06
C LEU A 170 10.55 8.75 -12.57
N ALA A 171 10.89 7.61 -13.15
CA ALA A 171 11.15 7.47 -14.57
C ALA A 171 9.89 7.59 -15.45
N ARG A 172 8.68 7.53 -14.88
CA ARG A 172 7.43 7.68 -15.64
C ARG A 172 7.39 9.02 -16.39
N GLU A 173 6.83 9.01 -17.60
CA GLU A 173 6.78 10.20 -18.45
C GLU A 173 5.99 11.34 -17.79
N ARG A 174 4.82 11.01 -17.23
CA ARG A 174 3.91 11.93 -16.53
C ARG A 174 3.34 11.30 -15.28
N LEU A 175 3.21 12.09 -14.21
CA LEU A 175 2.64 11.69 -12.93
C LEU A 175 1.68 12.78 -12.43
N PHE A 176 0.49 12.39 -11.98
CA PHE A 176 -0.52 13.32 -11.52
C PHE A 176 -0.90 13.09 -10.05
N LEU A 177 -1.09 14.18 -9.32
CA LEU A 177 -1.85 14.19 -8.08
C LEU A 177 -3.34 14.37 -8.43
N VAL A 178 -4.17 13.42 -8.04
CA VAL A 178 -5.62 13.43 -8.28
C VAL A 178 -6.37 13.48 -6.95
N CYS A 179 -7.34 14.38 -6.83
CA CYS A 179 -8.29 14.45 -5.73
C CYS A 179 -9.71 14.19 -6.26
N GLN A 180 -10.32 13.08 -5.84
CA GLN A 180 -11.71 12.75 -6.16
C GLN A 180 -12.63 13.19 -5.02
N ILE A 181 -13.69 13.91 -5.35
CA ILE A 181 -14.63 14.50 -4.38
C ILE A 181 -15.95 13.75 -4.47
N VAL A 182 -16.29 13.07 -3.37
CA VAL A 182 -17.53 12.31 -3.19
C VAL A 182 -18.37 13.00 -2.12
N ARG A 183 -19.54 13.53 -2.48
CA ARG A 183 -20.49 14.07 -1.49
C ARG A 183 -21.28 12.93 -0.83
N VAL A 184 -21.62 13.10 0.44
CA VAL A 184 -22.39 12.14 1.24
C VAL A 184 -23.67 12.84 1.70
N GLY A 185 -24.82 12.41 1.19
CA GLY A 185 -26.05 13.14 1.43
C GLY A 185 -27.29 12.48 0.85
N ARG A 186 -28.15 13.27 0.19
CA ARG A 186 -29.45 12.79 -0.33
C ARG A 186 -29.31 12.12 -1.70
N MET A 187 -30.39 11.64 -2.31
CA MET A 187 -30.33 11.13 -3.70
C MET A 187 -30.44 12.24 -4.75
N ASP A 188 -31.39 13.16 -4.56
CA ASP A 188 -31.65 14.31 -5.42
C ASP A 188 -31.52 15.60 -4.59
N LEU A 189 -31.09 16.69 -5.24
CA LEU A 189 -31.00 18.04 -4.68
C LEU A 189 -32.11 18.97 -5.19
N ARG A 190 -32.88 18.55 -6.21
CA ARG A 190 -33.94 19.38 -6.84
C ARG A 190 -35.29 19.32 -6.11
N GLU A 191 -35.55 18.31 -5.29
CA GLU A 191 -36.85 18.15 -4.61
C GLU A 191 -36.90 18.85 -3.24
N THR A 192 -37.67 19.94 -3.20
CA THR A 192 -37.79 20.86 -2.06
C THR A 192 -38.86 20.42 -1.04
N HIS A 193 -38.43 20.20 0.20
CA HIS A 193 -39.18 20.31 1.47
C HIS A 193 -40.42 19.45 1.82
N THR A 194 -40.92 18.50 1.03
CA THR A 194 -42.20 17.79 1.40
C THR A 194 -42.13 16.30 1.76
N ARG A 195 -40.98 15.61 1.63
CA ARG A 195 -40.86 14.18 2.00
C ARG A 195 -39.53 13.86 2.68
N LYS A 196 -39.52 12.83 3.54
CA LYS A 196 -38.26 12.24 4.07
C LYS A 196 -37.52 11.58 2.91
N LEU A 197 -36.46 12.24 2.46
CA LEU A 197 -35.55 11.76 1.41
C LEU A 197 -34.53 10.80 2.01
N SER A 198 -34.05 9.84 1.21
CA SER A 198 -32.94 8.96 1.59
C SER A 198 -31.69 9.78 1.91
N ALA A 199 -30.87 9.32 2.85
CA ALA A 199 -29.67 10.00 3.33
C ALA A 199 -28.48 9.02 3.44
N GLY A 200 -27.27 9.58 3.57
CA GLY A 200 -26.03 8.79 3.67
C GLY A 200 -25.59 8.15 2.34
N LEU A 201 -26.03 8.70 1.20
CA LEU A 201 -25.68 8.22 -0.13
C LEU A 201 -24.39 8.90 -0.61
N ARG A 202 -23.38 8.08 -0.93
CA ARG A 202 -22.14 8.54 -1.59
C ARG A 202 -22.42 8.81 -3.07
N ARG A 203 -22.17 10.03 -3.53
CA ARG A 203 -22.41 10.47 -4.93
C ARG A 203 -21.18 11.21 -5.45
N PRO A 204 -20.87 11.14 -6.76
CA PRO A 204 -19.78 11.92 -7.33
C PRO A 204 -20.15 13.41 -7.27
N PHE A 205 -19.15 14.25 -6.98
CA PHE A 205 -19.31 15.72 -6.97
C PHE A 205 -18.33 16.41 -7.92
N GLY A 206 -17.05 16.02 -7.91
CA GLY A 206 -16.04 16.60 -8.78
C GLY A 206 -14.68 15.93 -8.67
N VAL A 207 -13.73 16.39 -9.49
CA VAL A 207 -12.34 15.91 -9.51
C VAL A 207 -11.38 17.09 -9.71
N SER A 208 -10.31 17.12 -8.93
CA SER A 208 -9.14 17.97 -9.16
C SER A 208 -7.97 17.11 -9.61
N ALA A 209 -7.15 17.60 -10.55
CA ALA A 209 -5.93 16.94 -10.99
C ALA A 209 -4.84 17.97 -11.25
N MET A 210 -3.61 17.65 -10.85
CA MET A 210 -2.41 18.47 -11.07
C MET A 210 -1.28 17.58 -11.58
N ASP A 211 -0.59 18.03 -12.62
CA ASP A 211 0.65 17.40 -13.08
C ASP A 211 1.78 17.74 -12.08
N ILE A 212 2.40 16.73 -11.50
CA ILE A 212 3.47 16.87 -10.50
C ILE A 212 4.82 16.36 -11.01
N THR A 213 4.92 16.07 -12.31
CA THR A 213 6.09 15.45 -12.94
C THR A 213 7.37 16.28 -12.73
N ASP A 214 7.29 17.61 -12.86
CA ASP A 214 8.46 18.49 -12.70
C ASP A 214 8.90 18.67 -11.24
N ILE A 215 7.97 18.51 -10.28
CA ILE A 215 8.26 18.48 -8.84
C ILE A 215 9.00 17.17 -8.50
N VAL A 216 8.45 16.03 -8.94
CA VAL A 216 8.98 14.70 -8.64
C VAL A 216 10.32 14.45 -9.35
N LYS A 217 10.57 15.07 -10.51
CA LYS A 217 11.88 15.04 -11.20
C LYS A 217 12.87 16.12 -10.72
N GLY A 218 12.55 16.86 -9.66
CA GLY A 218 13.43 17.88 -9.08
C GLY A 218 13.73 19.08 -9.99
N LYS A 219 12.98 19.27 -11.09
CA LYS A 219 13.15 20.41 -12.01
C LYS A 219 12.53 21.69 -11.50
N CYS A 220 11.57 21.58 -10.58
CA CYS A 220 10.97 22.70 -9.88
C CYS A 220 11.18 22.55 -8.38
N GLU A 221 11.95 23.47 -7.80
CA GLU A 221 11.97 23.65 -6.36
C GLU A 221 10.54 23.96 -5.89
N SER A 222 10.04 23.08 -5.02
CA SER A 222 8.77 23.17 -4.32
C SER A 222 9.07 23.00 -2.85
N ASP A 223 8.99 24.11 -2.14
CA ASP A 223 9.17 24.16 -0.69
C ASP A 223 7.79 24.24 -0.01
N GLU A 224 7.75 24.03 1.30
CA GLU A 224 6.51 23.91 2.08
C GLU A 224 5.64 25.16 2.02
N GLU A 225 6.23 26.33 1.79
CA GLU A 225 5.51 27.60 1.64
C GLU A 225 4.86 27.77 0.25
N LYS A 226 5.32 27.02 -0.77
CA LYS A 226 4.84 27.15 -2.15
C LYS A 226 3.47 26.49 -2.30
N GLN A 227 2.43 27.32 -2.30
CA GLN A 227 1.05 26.85 -2.45
C GLN A 227 0.67 26.72 -3.93
N HIS A 228 0.19 25.55 -4.31
CA HIS A 228 -0.36 25.23 -5.62
C HIS A 228 -1.89 25.20 -5.54
N PHE A 229 -2.55 25.96 -6.41
CA PHE A 229 -4.00 25.92 -6.58
C PHE A 229 -4.38 24.89 -7.64
N ILE A 230 -5.21 23.92 -7.27
CA ILE A 230 -5.74 22.90 -8.17
C ILE A 230 -7.25 23.15 -8.34
N PRO A 231 -7.74 23.54 -9.53
CA PRO A 231 -9.16 23.82 -9.74
C PRO A 231 -10.01 22.54 -9.58
N VAL A 232 -11.24 22.69 -9.09
CA VAL A 232 -12.22 21.60 -9.03
C VAL A 232 -13.03 21.53 -10.32
N HIS A 233 -12.95 20.40 -11.01
CA HIS A 233 -13.83 20.08 -12.14
C HIS A 233 -15.10 19.44 -11.59
N LEU A 234 -16.19 20.21 -11.56
CA LEU A 234 -17.50 19.74 -11.12
C LEU A 234 -18.10 18.75 -12.12
N VAL A 235 -18.90 17.81 -11.63
CA VAL A 235 -19.71 16.91 -12.46
C VAL A 235 -20.85 17.71 -13.11
N SER A 236 -20.59 18.24 -14.31
CA SER A 236 -21.54 19.08 -15.06
C SER A 236 -22.76 18.34 -15.63
N ALA A 237 -22.67 17.01 -15.80
CA ALA A 237 -23.75 16.18 -16.32
C ALA A 237 -23.94 14.92 -15.48
N GLU A 238 -25.21 14.56 -15.23
CA GLU A 238 -25.63 13.43 -14.36
C GLU A 238 -25.12 12.04 -14.84
N ASN A 239 -24.52 11.97 -16.03
CA ASN A 239 -24.04 10.73 -16.65
C ASN A 239 -22.50 10.55 -16.61
N GLU A 240 -21.72 11.44 -16.00
CA GLU A 240 -20.26 11.35 -16.03
C GLU A 240 -19.66 10.63 -14.82
N PHE A 241 -18.76 9.66 -15.09
CA PHE A 241 -18.00 8.92 -14.08
C PHE A 241 -16.79 9.71 -13.59
N LEU A 242 -16.40 9.54 -12.32
CA LEU A 242 -15.21 10.17 -11.75
C LEU A 242 -13.94 9.88 -12.58
N HIS A 243 -13.74 8.64 -13.01
CA HIS A 243 -12.63 8.26 -13.89
C HIS A 243 -12.62 9.03 -15.22
N SER A 244 -13.79 9.32 -15.81
CA SER A 244 -13.88 10.14 -17.03
C SER A 244 -13.55 11.61 -16.75
N LEU A 245 -13.92 12.12 -15.58
CA LEU A 245 -13.52 13.46 -15.13
C LEU A 245 -12.02 13.57 -14.89
N VAL A 246 -11.37 12.56 -14.28
CA VAL A 246 -9.91 12.51 -14.12
C VAL A 246 -9.23 12.72 -15.47
N LYS A 247 -9.62 11.95 -16.50
CA LYS A 247 -9.06 12.12 -17.85
C LYS A 247 -9.28 13.53 -18.41
N LYS A 248 -10.50 14.10 -18.30
CA LYS A 248 -10.78 15.47 -18.76
C LYS A 248 -9.97 16.54 -18.03
N ALA A 249 -9.75 16.37 -16.72
CA ALA A 249 -8.95 17.28 -15.91
C ALA A 249 -7.48 17.28 -16.36
N MET A 250 -6.95 16.12 -16.75
CA MET A 250 -5.59 15.95 -17.28
C MET A 250 -5.42 16.48 -18.71
N GLU A 251 -6.50 16.56 -19.49
CA GLU A 251 -6.55 17.20 -20.82
C GLU A 251 -6.51 18.74 -20.76
N GLY A 252 -6.53 19.36 -19.57
CA GLY A 252 -6.25 20.78 -19.39
C GLY A 252 -7.28 21.75 -19.99
N LYS A 253 -8.51 21.30 -20.27
CA LYS A 253 -9.57 22.18 -20.77
C LYS A 253 -9.92 23.21 -19.70
N GLU A 254 -9.74 24.50 -20.02
CA GLU A 254 -10.11 25.59 -19.12
C GLU A 254 -11.59 25.48 -18.73
N ILE A 255 -11.82 25.28 -17.42
CA ILE A 255 -13.15 25.18 -16.85
C ILE A 255 -13.36 26.36 -15.93
N ASN A 256 -14.55 26.95 -16.04
CA ASN A 256 -14.99 28.07 -15.22
C ASN A 256 -15.25 27.58 -13.78
N HIS A 257 -14.16 27.45 -13.03
CA HIS A 257 -14.08 26.88 -11.69
C HIS A 257 -14.66 27.82 -10.62
N LYS A 258 -15.00 29.08 -10.95
CA LYS A 258 -15.65 30.05 -10.04
C LYS A 258 -14.95 30.19 -8.68
N GLY A 259 -13.61 30.11 -8.66
CA GLY A 259 -12.79 30.14 -7.44
C GLY A 259 -12.83 28.86 -6.59
N GLN A 260 -13.46 27.77 -7.04
CA GLN A 260 -13.48 26.49 -6.34
C GLN A 260 -12.22 25.68 -6.65
N GLY A 261 -11.51 25.24 -5.61
CA GLY A 261 -10.23 24.56 -5.75
C GLY A 261 -9.64 24.06 -4.43
N LEU A 262 -8.59 23.26 -4.58
CA LEU A 262 -7.78 22.71 -3.50
C LEU A 262 -6.42 23.44 -3.48
N TRP A 263 -5.99 23.90 -2.32
CA TRP A 263 -4.67 24.50 -2.11
C TRP A 263 -3.75 23.49 -1.42
N VAL A 264 -2.65 23.14 -2.07
CA VAL A 264 -1.69 22.15 -1.56
C VAL A 264 -0.26 22.69 -1.61
N SER A 265 0.58 22.25 -0.67
CA SER A 265 2.04 22.36 -0.78
C SER A 265 2.64 20.97 -0.89
N LEU A 266 3.57 20.80 -1.82
CA LEU A 266 4.24 19.53 -2.15
C LEU A 266 5.74 19.67 -1.86
N LYS A 267 6.38 18.63 -1.35
CA LYS A 267 7.83 18.57 -1.13
C LYS A 267 8.34 17.15 -1.34
N MET A 268 9.40 17.00 -2.15
CA MET A 268 10.04 15.71 -2.38
C MET A 268 11.04 15.44 -1.25
N LEU A 269 10.95 14.27 -0.63
CA LEU A 269 11.79 13.81 0.47
C LEU A 269 12.51 12.53 0.05
N TRP A 270 13.73 12.36 0.55
CA TRP A 270 14.65 11.31 0.15
C TRP A 270 14.79 10.28 1.28
N GLY A 271 14.88 8.99 0.91
CA GLY A 271 15.00 7.88 1.86
C GLY A 271 13.66 7.28 2.31
N ASP A 272 13.79 6.20 3.08
CA ASP A 272 12.66 5.50 3.68
C ASP A 272 11.97 6.34 4.77
N LEU A 273 10.72 6.00 5.11
CA LEU A 273 9.93 6.68 6.14
C LEU A 273 10.69 6.90 7.47
N ASN A 274 11.55 5.95 7.87
CA ASN A 274 12.34 6.06 9.09
C ASN A 274 13.50 7.07 8.98
N GLN A 275 14.09 7.21 7.79
CA GLN A 275 15.12 8.20 7.48
C GLN A 275 14.51 9.58 7.34
N VAL A 276 13.45 9.70 6.55
CA VAL A 276 12.68 10.95 6.36
C VAL A 276 12.23 11.54 7.70
N ARG A 277 11.79 10.71 8.66
CA ARG A 277 11.42 11.15 10.02
C ARG A 277 12.60 11.61 10.89
N LYS A 278 13.82 11.11 10.64
CA LYS A 278 15.04 11.54 11.36
C LYS A 278 15.58 12.85 10.79
N GLU A 279 15.59 12.99 9.48
CA GLU A 279 16.13 14.15 8.76
C GLU A 279 15.16 15.34 8.76
N ASN A 280 13.85 15.09 8.69
CA ASN A 280 12.81 16.10 8.59
C ASN A 280 11.73 15.99 9.70
N PRO A 281 12.10 15.95 11.00
CA PRO A 281 11.17 15.73 12.11
C PRO A 281 10.17 16.89 12.30
N HIS A 282 10.50 18.09 11.80
CA HIS A 282 9.60 19.25 11.79
C HIS A 282 8.44 19.09 10.78
N VAL A 283 8.67 18.35 9.69
CA VAL A 283 7.73 18.12 8.59
C VAL A 283 6.92 16.84 8.81
N VAL A 284 7.62 15.75 9.09
CA VAL A 284 7.08 14.39 9.19
C VAL A 284 7.17 13.89 10.62
N ASP A 285 6.13 14.20 11.39
CA ASP A 285 5.94 13.70 12.74
C ASP A 285 5.32 12.28 12.73
N ARG A 286 5.24 11.65 13.91
CA ARG A 286 4.48 10.41 14.14
C ARG A 286 2.98 10.56 13.84
N SER A 287 2.42 11.77 13.96
CA SER A 287 1.02 12.05 13.60
C SER A 287 0.76 12.18 12.09
N THR A 288 1.82 12.31 11.27
CA THR A 288 1.68 12.43 9.80
C THR A 288 1.17 11.12 9.19
N VAL A 289 0.13 11.22 8.37
CA VAL A 289 -0.48 10.07 7.70
C VAL A 289 0.49 9.50 6.66
N VAL A 290 0.56 8.17 6.56
CA VAL A 290 1.41 7.47 5.58
C VAL A 290 0.52 6.75 4.59
N ALA A 291 0.67 7.08 3.31
CA ALA A 291 0.07 6.36 2.20
C ALA A 291 1.18 5.59 1.48
N ARG A 292 1.04 4.26 1.36
CA ARG A 292 2.04 3.43 0.66
C ARG A 292 1.75 3.35 -0.84
N LYS A 293 2.77 3.00 -1.63
CA LYS A 293 2.60 2.56 -3.02
C LYS A 293 1.71 1.30 -3.08
N LEU A 294 0.85 1.22 -4.08
CA LEU A 294 0.11 0.02 -4.44
C LEU A 294 1.08 -0.94 -5.16
N GLY A 295 1.35 -2.09 -4.55
CA GLY A 295 2.48 -2.93 -4.95
C GLY A 295 3.69 -2.74 -4.03
N PHE A 296 4.77 -3.46 -4.33
CA PHE A 296 6.03 -3.36 -3.60
C PHE A 296 6.94 -2.27 -4.21
N PRO A 297 7.83 -1.67 -3.39
CA PRO A 297 9.03 -0.99 -3.91
C PRO A 297 9.95 -1.98 -4.63
N GLU A 298 10.90 -1.45 -5.41
CA GLU A 298 11.89 -2.24 -6.17
C GLU A 298 12.76 -3.13 -5.26
N ILE A 299 13.04 -2.66 -4.05
CA ILE A 299 13.78 -3.41 -3.02
C ILE A 299 12.92 -3.46 -1.77
N ILE A 300 12.70 -4.68 -1.28
CA ILE A 300 12.05 -4.94 0.00
C ILE A 300 13.17 -5.11 1.03
N MET A 301 13.18 -4.31 2.09
CA MET A 301 14.18 -4.45 3.14
C MET A 301 13.99 -5.76 3.94
N PRO A 302 15.07 -6.47 4.32
CA PRO A 302 14.96 -7.66 5.17
C PRO A 302 14.24 -7.33 6.49
N GLY A 303 13.19 -8.09 6.79
CA GLY A 303 12.35 -7.87 7.98
C GLY A 303 11.10 -7.00 7.75
N ASP A 304 10.91 -6.37 6.58
CA ASP A 304 9.63 -5.75 6.25
C ASP A 304 8.54 -6.82 6.04
N VAL A 305 7.54 -6.82 6.92
CA VAL A 305 6.40 -7.74 6.88
C VAL A 305 5.19 -6.96 6.40
N ARG A 306 4.86 -7.12 5.12
CA ARG A 306 3.70 -6.51 4.49
C ARG A 306 2.69 -7.59 4.10
N ASN A 307 1.41 -7.33 4.33
CA ASN A 307 0.30 -8.22 3.98
C ASN A 307 -0.96 -7.40 3.67
N ASP A 308 -0.82 -6.46 2.72
CA ASP A 308 -1.91 -5.57 2.30
C ASP A 308 -2.66 -6.21 1.12
N ILE A 309 -3.99 -6.35 1.22
CA ILE A 309 -4.85 -6.80 0.13
C ILE A 309 -5.58 -5.58 -0.42
N TYR A 310 -5.28 -5.16 -1.65
CA TYR A 310 -6.01 -4.09 -2.31
C TYR A 310 -7.13 -4.68 -3.17
N LEU A 311 -8.31 -4.06 -3.05
CA LEU A 311 -9.51 -4.40 -3.81
C LEU A 311 -10.00 -3.15 -4.54
N THR A 312 -10.18 -3.25 -5.86
CA THR A 312 -10.79 -2.21 -6.67
C THR A 312 -12.14 -2.67 -7.21
N LEU A 313 -13.18 -1.90 -6.93
CA LEU A 313 -14.49 -2.02 -7.58
C LEU A 313 -14.38 -1.38 -8.97
N VAL A 314 -14.25 -2.18 -10.03
CA VAL A 314 -14.01 -1.67 -11.38
C VAL A 314 -15.33 -1.17 -11.99
N GLN A 315 -16.19 -2.11 -12.37
CA GLN A 315 -17.43 -1.82 -13.08
C GLN A 315 -18.48 -2.92 -12.90
N GLY A 316 -19.73 -2.57 -13.17
CA GLY A 316 -20.84 -3.52 -13.20
C GLY A 316 -21.91 -3.08 -14.19
N GLU A 317 -22.60 -4.05 -14.77
CA GLU A 317 -23.76 -3.84 -15.63
C GLU A 317 -24.97 -4.55 -15.03
N PHE A 318 -26.07 -3.82 -14.84
CA PHE A 318 -27.28 -4.37 -14.23
C PHE A 318 -28.49 -4.13 -15.13
N ASP A 319 -29.21 -5.21 -15.44
CA ASP A 319 -30.46 -5.15 -16.19
C ASP A 319 -31.56 -4.48 -15.33
N LYS A 320 -32.30 -3.62 -16.01
CA LYS A 320 -33.53 -2.96 -15.58
C LYS A 320 -34.58 -3.96 -15.09
N GLY A 321 -34.65 -5.12 -15.75
CA GLY A 321 -35.69 -6.11 -15.53
C GLY A 321 -37.08 -5.49 -15.71
N ASN A 322 -38.00 -5.77 -14.79
CA ASN A 322 -39.39 -5.33 -14.89
C ASN A 322 -39.66 -3.90 -14.35
N LYS A 323 -38.64 -3.16 -13.87
CA LYS A 323 -38.82 -1.77 -13.38
C LYS A 323 -38.91 -0.77 -14.55
N LYS A 324 -39.59 0.37 -14.39
CA LYS A 324 -39.73 1.40 -15.45
C LYS A 324 -38.46 2.22 -15.70
N THR A 325 -37.60 2.37 -14.68
CA THR A 325 -36.31 3.07 -14.72
C THR A 325 -35.16 2.12 -14.42
N GLN A 326 -33.93 2.54 -14.73
CA GLN A 326 -32.73 1.80 -14.33
C GLN A 326 -32.55 1.82 -12.81
N LYS A 327 -31.84 0.82 -12.27
CA LYS A 327 -31.54 0.76 -10.83
C LYS A 327 -30.34 1.65 -10.52
N ASN A 328 -30.51 2.59 -9.59
CA ASN A 328 -29.38 3.12 -8.83
C ASN A 328 -28.86 1.97 -7.96
N VAL A 329 -27.61 1.52 -8.16
CA VAL A 329 -27.07 0.36 -7.41
C VAL A 329 -26.02 0.86 -6.41
N GLU A 330 -26.10 0.33 -5.21
CA GLU A 330 -25.07 0.43 -4.18
C GLU A 330 -24.47 -0.97 -3.99
N VAL A 331 -23.14 -1.07 -4.07
CA VAL A 331 -22.40 -2.28 -3.72
C VAL A 331 -21.96 -2.14 -2.27
N THR A 332 -22.36 -3.08 -1.41
CA THR A 332 -21.79 -3.21 -0.07
C THR A 332 -20.77 -4.33 -0.07
N VAL A 333 -19.51 -3.97 0.20
CA VAL A 333 -18.38 -4.87 0.38
C VAL A 333 -18.22 -5.16 1.87
N CYS A 334 -18.10 -6.44 2.20
CA CYS A 334 -17.77 -6.91 3.55
C CYS A 334 -16.79 -8.08 3.46
N VAL A 335 -15.93 -8.21 4.47
CA VAL A 335 -15.10 -9.39 4.66
C VAL A 335 -15.84 -10.33 5.61
N CYS A 336 -15.99 -11.59 5.23
CA CYS A 336 -16.67 -12.60 6.03
C CYS A 336 -15.72 -13.75 6.39
N ASP A 337 -15.96 -14.38 7.54
CA ASP A 337 -15.36 -15.67 7.90
C ASP A 337 -16.09 -16.86 7.21
N GLU A 338 -15.55 -18.06 7.36
CA GLU A 338 -16.19 -19.33 6.93
C GLU A 338 -17.64 -19.51 7.39
N GLY A 339 -18.02 -18.94 8.54
CA GLY A 339 -19.38 -18.98 9.09
C GLY A 339 -20.32 -17.92 8.52
N GLY A 340 -19.82 -16.94 7.77
CA GLY A 340 -20.57 -15.81 7.23
C GLY A 340 -20.63 -14.58 8.15
N ASN A 341 -19.94 -14.58 9.29
CA ASN A 341 -19.86 -13.42 10.18
C ASN A 341 -18.99 -12.33 9.54
N VAL A 342 -19.42 -11.07 9.62
CA VAL A 342 -18.65 -9.93 9.07
C VAL A 342 -17.52 -9.56 10.03
N MET A 343 -16.28 -9.60 9.54
CA MET A 343 -15.11 -9.14 10.28
C MET A 343 -15.19 -7.63 10.52
N GLN A 344 -14.90 -7.21 11.76
CA GLN A 344 -15.02 -5.80 12.15
C GLN A 344 -13.73 -5.04 11.86
N ASN A 345 -13.85 -3.82 11.34
CA ASN A 345 -12.75 -2.87 11.19
C ASN A 345 -11.52 -3.41 10.41
N VAL A 346 -11.77 -4.10 9.29
CA VAL A 346 -10.70 -4.63 8.41
C VAL A 346 -10.56 -3.88 7.08
N ILE A 347 -11.52 -3.03 6.70
CA ILE A 347 -11.50 -2.30 5.43
C ILE A 347 -11.07 -0.84 5.66
N PHE A 348 -10.01 -0.42 4.99
CA PHE A 348 -9.52 0.95 4.97
C PHE A 348 -9.90 1.60 3.62
N GLN A 349 -10.78 2.61 3.66
CA GLN A 349 -11.22 3.35 2.47
C GLN A 349 -10.11 4.28 1.93
N GLY A 350 -9.18 4.65 2.79
CA GLY A 350 -7.98 5.41 2.50
C GLY A 350 -7.07 5.49 3.72
N ALA A 351 -5.85 5.95 3.52
CA ALA A 351 -4.95 6.32 4.59
C ALA A 351 -5.51 7.53 5.37
N GLY A 352 -5.32 7.55 6.69
CA GLY A 352 -5.74 8.64 7.57
C GLY A 352 -7.16 8.51 8.14
N ASP A 353 -8.01 7.65 7.58
CA ASP A 353 -9.35 7.37 8.11
C ASP A 353 -9.36 6.12 9.02
N LYS A 354 -10.39 6.00 9.86
CA LYS A 354 -10.60 4.83 10.72
C LYS A 354 -11.05 3.64 9.87
N PRO A 355 -10.59 2.41 10.17
CA PRO A 355 -11.08 1.22 9.48
C PRO A 355 -12.57 0.99 9.72
N VAL A 356 -13.22 0.36 8.75
CA VAL A 356 -14.65 0.03 8.77
C VAL A 356 -14.89 -1.46 8.49
N SER A 357 -16.03 -1.97 8.94
CA SER A 357 -16.47 -3.36 8.71
C SER A 357 -17.18 -3.55 7.35
N GLU A 358 -17.86 -2.50 6.88
CA GLU A 358 -18.57 -2.46 5.60
C GLU A 358 -18.13 -1.23 4.80
N HIS A 359 -17.85 -1.42 3.50
CA HIS A 359 -17.69 -0.32 2.56
C HIS A 359 -18.88 -0.29 1.60
N ARG A 360 -19.47 0.89 1.38
CA ARG A 360 -20.57 1.11 0.43
C ARG A 360 -20.06 1.96 -0.71
N SER A 361 -20.25 1.52 -1.96
CA SER A 361 -19.79 2.22 -3.15
C SER A 361 -20.50 3.57 -3.36
N VAL A 362 -19.94 4.39 -4.26
CA VAL A 362 -20.65 5.50 -4.89
C VAL A 362 -21.87 4.98 -5.66
N VAL A 363 -22.96 5.75 -5.62
CA VAL A 363 -24.22 5.45 -6.30
C VAL A 363 -24.39 6.40 -7.49
N TYR A 364 -24.41 5.83 -8.69
CA TYR A 364 -24.71 6.56 -9.93
C TYR A 364 -26.21 6.53 -10.24
N TYR A 365 -26.77 7.65 -10.69
CA TYR A 365 -28.22 7.82 -10.87
C TYR A 365 -28.68 7.27 -12.23
N GLN A 366 -29.58 6.28 -12.18
CA GLN A 366 -30.23 5.63 -13.33
C GLN A 366 -29.27 5.14 -14.45
N GLN A 367 -28.01 4.82 -14.11
CA GLN A 367 -27.04 4.30 -15.07
C GLN A 367 -27.04 2.76 -15.13
N ARG A 368 -27.13 2.21 -16.36
CA ARG A 368 -27.05 0.77 -16.65
C ARG A 368 -25.64 0.21 -16.41
N HIS A 369 -24.65 0.90 -16.96
CA HIS A 369 -23.23 0.60 -16.73
C HIS A 369 -22.74 1.53 -15.62
N GLN A 370 -22.14 0.96 -14.58
CA GLN A 370 -21.60 1.70 -13.45
C GLN A 370 -20.10 1.46 -13.40
N ARG A 371 -19.32 2.53 -13.31
CA ARG A 371 -17.86 2.49 -13.18
C ARG A 371 -17.47 3.20 -11.90
N TRP A 372 -17.20 2.42 -10.86
CA TRP A 372 -16.81 2.96 -9.57
C TRP A 372 -15.35 3.38 -9.59
N MET A 373 -14.47 2.48 -10.03
CA MET A 373 -13.00 2.63 -9.97
C MET A 373 -12.51 2.99 -8.55
N GLU A 374 -13.20 2.45 -7.54
CA GLU A 374 -12.93 2.71 -6.13
C GLU A 374 -12.00 1.64 -5.57
N THR A 375 -10.79 2.03 -5.18
CA THR A 375 -9.79 1.16 -4.54
C THR A 375 -9.81 1.34 -3.03
N MET A 376 -9.86 0.22 -2.30
CA MET A 376 -9.75 0.15 -0.83
C MET A 376 -8.70 -0.88 -0.42
N LYS A 377 -8.11 -0.69 0.76
CA LYS A 377 -7.23 -1.66 1.39
C LYS A 377 -8.03 -2.55 2.34
N ILE A 378 -7.69 -3.83 2.37
CA ILE A 378 -8.24 -4.84 3.25
C ILE A 378 -7.08 -5.41 4.05
N ALA A 379 -7.10 -5.16 5.36
CA ALA A 379 -6.06 -5.61 6.29
C ALA A 379 -6.63 -6.74 7.16
N ILE A 380 -6.27 -7.98 6.80
CA ILE A 380 -6.70 -9.20 7.50
C ILE A 380 -5.46 -9.84 8.13
N PRO A 381 -5.51 -10.27 9.41
CA PRO A 381 -4.44 -11.05 10.02
C PRO A 381 -4.12 -12.28 9.17
N ILE A 382 -2.83 -12.54 8.93
CA ILE A 382 -2.40 -13.56 7.95
C ILE A 382 -2.97 -14.97 8.22
N GLU A 383 -3.22 -15.29 9.48
CA GLU A 383 -3.81 -16.55 9.95
C GLU A 383 -5.25 -16.72 9.42
N ASP A 384 -6.03 -15.64 9.44
CA ASP A 384 -7.45 -15.61 9.04
C ASP A 384 -7.64 -15.51 7.52
N VAL A 385 -6.61 -15.11 6.74
CA VAL A 385 -6.71 -15.00 5.26
C VAL A 385 -7.12 -16.33 4.60
N SER A 386 -6.78 -17.45 5.24
CA SER A 386 -7.17 -18.79 4.77
C SER A 386 -8.65 -19.13 4.96
N ARG A 387 -9.31 -18.48 5.92
CA ARG A 387 -10.68 -18.78 6.39
C ARG A 387 -11.65 -17.64 6.07
N THR A 388 -11.29 -16.77 5.12
CA THR A 388 -12.03 -15.54 4.83
C THR A 388 -12.32 -15.36 3.34
N HIS A 389 -13.45 -14.69 3.06
CA HIS A 389 -13.89 -14.35 1.72
C HIS A 389 -14.49 -12.95 1.68
N LEU A 390 -14.46 -12.35 0.50
CA LEU A 390 -15.10 -11.08 0.22
C LEU A 390 -16.52 -11.34 -0.24
N ARG A 391 -17.50 -10.68 0.38
CA ARG A 391 -18.91 -10.71 -0.02
C ARG A 391 -19.34 -9.33 -0.51
N PHE A 392 -19.93 -9.33 -1.70
CA PHE A 392 -20.48 -8.16 -2.39
C PHE A 392 -22.00 -8.30 -2.44
N THR A 393 -22.73 -7.39 -1.82
CA THR A 393 -24.20 -7.37 -1.91
C THR A 393 -24.68 -6.15 -2.67
N PHE A 394 -25.69 -6.35 -3.52
CA PHE A 394 -26.19 -5.30 -4.42
C PHE A 394 -27.60 -4.89 -3.98
N ARG A 395 -27.74 -3.61 -3.62
CA ARG A 395 -29.01 -3.00 -3.21
C ARG A 395 -29.43 -1.93 -4.21
N HIS A 396 -30.73 -1.82 -4.48
CA HIS A 396 -31.24 -0.65 -5.18
C HIS A 396 -31.49 0.49 -4.19
N ARG A 397 -30.92 1.67 -4.45
CA ARG A 397 -31.19 2.86 -3.64
C ARG A 397 -32.27 3.74 -4.28
N SER A 398 -33.20 4.22 -3.47
CA SER A 398 -34.38 5.02 -3.88
C SER A 398 -34.28 6.44 -3.33
N SER A 399 -34.84 7.44 -4.04
CA SER A 399 -34.86 8.83 -3.56
C SER A 399 -35.72 9.03 -2.29
N SER A 400 -36.70 8.15 -2.07
CA SER A 400 -37.61 8.21 -0.92
C SER A 400 -37.16 7.25 0.19
N ASP A 401 -36.97 7.77 1.41
CA ASP A 401 -36.43 7.04 2.57
C ASP A 401 -37.22 5.76 2.93
N SER A 402 -38.54 5.80 2.86
CA SER A 402 -39.39 4.63 3.18
C SER A 402 -39.30 3.52 2.13
N LYS A 403 -39.11 3.87 0.85
CA LYS A 403 -38.85 2.91 -0.22
C LYS A 403 -37.41 2.37 -0.12
N ASP A 404 -36.45 3.26 0.15
CA ASP A 404 -35.04 2.92 0.29
C ASP A 404 -34.78 1.91 1.42
N LYS A 405 -35.45 2.09 2.56
CA LYS A 405 -35.39 1.16 3.71
C LYS A 405 -36.10 -0.18 3.48
N SER A 406 -37.00 -0.27 2.49
CA SER A 406 -37.73 -1.51 2.16
C SER A 406 -37.16 -2.27 0.96
N GLU A 407 -36.26 -1.66 0.17
CA GLU A 407 -35.50 -2.36 -0.87
C GLU A 407 -34.49 -3.34 -0.24
N ARG A 408 -34.65 -4.63 -0.57
CA ARG A 408 -33.79 -5.72 -0.12
C ARG A 408 -32.58 -5.89 -1.06
N ILE A 409 -31.63 -6.74 -0.63
CA ILE A 409 -30.54 -7.20 -1.50
C ILE A 409 -31.17 -7.95 -2.68
N PHE A 410 -30.86 -7.55 -3.92
CA PHE A 410 -31.41 -8.16 -5.14
C PHE A 410 -30.43 -9.11 -5.83
N SER A 411 -29.15 -9.04 -5.48
CA SER A 411 -28.08 -9.90 -5.98
C SER A 411 -26.93 -9.93 -4.98
N MET A 412 -26.10 -10.98 -5.05
CA MET A 412 -24.86 -11.10 -4.30
C MET A 412 -23.77 -11.73 -5.19
N ALA A 413 -22.51 -11.40 -4.94
CA ALA A 413 -21.33 -12.09 -5.45
C ALA A 413 -20.33 -12.30 -4.32
N PHE A 414 -19.38 -13.22 -4.49
CA PHE A 414 -18.30 -13.42 -3.52
C PHE A 414 -17.02 -13.93 -4.20
N VAL A 415 -15.89 -13.79 -3.50
CA VAL A 415 -14.62 -14.44 -3.89
C VAL A 415 -13.83 -14.85 -2.64
N LYS A 416 -13.25 -16.05 -2.64
CA LYS A 416 -12.39 -16.54 -1.54
C LYS A 416 -10.98 -15.94 -1.69
N LEU A 417 -10.38 -15.52 -0.58
CA LEU A 417 -9.03 -14.91 -0.60
C LEU A 417 -7.92 -15.95 -0.79
N MET A 418 -8.17 -17.21 -0.42
CA MET A 418 -7.32 -18.34 -0.75
C MET A 418 -8.05 -19.35 -1.65
N ARG A 419 -7.30 -19.94 -2.59
CA ARG A 419 -7.76 -21.06 -3.42
C ARG A 419 -7.73 -22.37 -2.64
N PRO A 420 -8.49 -23.41 -3.09
CA PRO A 420 -8.35 -24.76 -2.57
C PRO A 420 -6.91 -25.31 -2.59
N ASP A 421 -6.09 -24.86 -3.55
CA ASP A 421 -4.68 -25.24 -3.69
C ASP A 421 -3.76 -24.66 -2.60
N GLY A 422 -4.29 -23.77 -1.75
CA GLY A 422 -3.56 -23.11 -0.67
C GLY A 422 -2.72 -21.89 -1.09
N THR A 423 -2.81 -21.46 -2.36
CA THR A 423 -2.30 -20.15 -2.81
C THR A 423 -3.32 -19.06 -2.57
N THR A 424 -2.90 -17.80 -2.47
CA THR A 424 -3.82 -16.66 -2.52
C THR A 424 -4.53 -16.51 -3.88
N LEU A 425 -5.60 -15.73 -3.90
CA LEU A 425 -6.22 -15.21 -5.13
C LEU A 425 -5.14 -14.58 -6.04
N ARG A 426 -5.31 -14.66 -7.36
CA ARG A 426 -4.35 -14.06 -8.30
C ARG A 426 -4.61 -12.57 -8.40
N ASP A 427 -3.56 -11.80 -8.60
CA ASP A 427 -3.69 -10.39 -8.97
C ASP A 427 -4.30 -10.24 -10.36
N GLY A 428 -4.93 -9.09 -10.58
CA GLY A 428 -5.63 -8.76 -11.82
C GLY A 428 -7.14 -8.78 -11.67
N ASP A 429 -7.81 -8.85 -12.82
CA ASP A 429 -9.24 -8.60 -12.95
C ASP A 429 -10.04 -9.91 -12.85
N HIS A 430 -11.15 -9.89 -12.09
CA HIS A 430 -12.02 -11.04 -11.84
C HIS A 430 -13.47 -10.70 -12.18
N ASP A 431 -14.03 -11.43 -13.15
CA ASP A 431 -15.45 -11.36 -13.47
C ASP A 431 -16.23 -12.30 -12.55
N LEU A 432 -16.98 -11.74 -11.60
CA LEU A 432 -17.69 -12.53 -10.58
C LEU A 432 -19.06 -12.98 -11.07
N ILE A 433 -19.50 -14.13 -10.54
CA ILE A 433 -20.84 -14.65 -10.77
C ILE A 433 -21.84 -13.95 -9.83
N LEU A 434 -22.88 -13.35 -10.41
CA LEU A 434 -23.96 -12.69 -9.69
C LEU A 434 -25.09 -13.68 -9.39
N TYR A 435 -25.24 -14.02 -8.11
CA TYR A 435 -26.28 -14.88 -7.56
C TYR A 435 -27.52 -14.07 -7.17
N LYS A 436 -28.70 -14.62 -7.43
CA LYS A 436 -30.03 -14.05 -7.13
C LYS A 436 -30.88 -15.09 -6.41
N GLY A 437 -31.54 -14.66 -5.33
CA GLY A 437 -32.36 -15.52 -4.48
C GLY A 437 -33.09 -14.71 -3.41
N ASP A 438 -33.57 -15.37 -2.37
CA ASP A 438 -34.10 -14.67 -1.20
C ASP A 438 -32.96 -14.01 -0.40
N SER A 439 -33.21 -12.83 0.14
CA SER A 439 -32.22 -11.99 0.83
C SER A 439 -31.51 -12.74 1.95
N ARG A 440 -32.22 -13.58 2.73
CA ARG A 440 -31.60 -14.35 3.83
C ARG A 440 -30.62 -15.42 3.32
N LYS A 441 -30.96 -16.08 2.21
CA LYS A 441 -30.08 -17.09 1.56
C LYS A 441 -28.88 -16.46 0.86
N LEU A 442 -28.99 -15.20 0.44
CA LEU A 442 -27.88 -14.44 -0.15
C LEU A 442 -26.82 -14.02 0.88
N GLU A 443 -27.12 -14.10 2.19
CA GLU A 443 -26.17 -13.78 3.27
C GLU A 443 -25.56 -15.03 3.94
N ASP A 444 -26.26 -16.17 3.92
CA ASP A 444 -25.78 -17.45 4.46
C ASP A 444 -24.59 -18.03 3.68
N ALA A 445 -23.42 -18.04 4.32
CA ALA A 445 -22.18 -18.58 3.76
C ALA A 445 -22.27 -20.06 3.36
N SER A 446 -23.02 -20.86 4.11
CA SER A 446 -23.19 -22.30 3.83
C SER A 446 -23.83 -22.55 2.46
N SER A 447 -24.73 -21.65 2.05
CA SER A 447 -25.45 -21.73 0.78
C SER A 447 -24.59 -21.38 -0.43
N TYR A 448 -23.65 -20.41 -0.33
CA TYR A 448 -22.88 -19.94 -1.49
C TYR A 448 -21.42 -20.40 -1.54
N LEU A 449 -20.75 -20.71 -0.42
CA LEU A 449 -19.32 -21.04 -0.43
C LEU A 449 -18.95 -22.31 -1.22
N ASN A 450 -19.93 -23.16 -1.54
CA ASN A 450 -19.77 -24.35 -2.39
C ASN A 450 -19.98 -24.08 -3.89
N LEU A 451 -20.36 -22.85 -4.26
CA LEU A 451 -20.62 -22.43 -5.64
C LEU A 451 -19.36 -21.79 -6.26
N PRO A 452 -19.23 -21.71 -7.61
CA PRO A 452 -18.13 -21.00 -8.25
C PRO A 452 -18.21 -19.48 -8.02
N SER A 453 -17.08 -18.83 -7.73
CA SER A 453 -16.99 -17.38 -7.51
C SER A 453 -16.86 -16.57 -8.81
N THR A 454 -16.08 -17.08 -9.76
CA THR A 454 -15.66 -16.39 -10.99
C THR A 454 -16.19 -17.07 -12.25
N ARG A 455 -16.50 -16.30 -13.29
CA ARG A 455 -16.82 -16.82 -14.63
C ARG A 455 -15.52 -17.28 -15.30
N SER A 456 -15.44 -18.55 -15.68
CA SER A 456 -14.31 -19.06 -16.47
C SER A 456 -14.58 -18.95 -17.97
N LEU A 457 -13.65 -18.36 -18.72
CA LEU A 457 -13.76 -18.18 -20.18
C LEU A 457 -13.98 -19.49 -20.96
N LEU A 458 -13.63 -20.65 -20.39
CA LEU A 458 -13.82 -21.96 -21.02
C LEU A 458 -15.29 -22.42 -21.04
N GLU A 459 -16.14 -21.94 -20.12
CA GLU A 459 -17.56 -22.31 -20.08
C GLU A 459 -18.40 -21.53 -21.11
N THR A 460 -17.85 -20.45 -21.68
CA THR A 460 -18.55 -19.52 -22.58
C THR A 460 -19.11 -20.20 -23.85
N LYS A 461 -18.50 -21.30 -24.31
CA LYS A 461 -18.92 -22.01 -25.53
C LYS A 461 -20.16 -22.91 -25.38
N SER A 462 -20.71 -23.06 -24.17
CA SER A 462 -21.99 -23.76 -23.94
C SER A 462 -23.17 -22.83 -23.67
N LEU A 463 -22.98 -21.50 -23.74
CA LEU A 463 -23.99 -20.51 -23.30
C LEU A 463 -25.12 -20.20 -24.30
N SER A 464 -25.25 -20.95 -25.39
CA SER A 464 -26.17 -20.65 -26.50
C SER A 464 -27.44 -21.52 -26.54
N GLY A 465 -27.95 -21.97 -25.38
CA GLY A 465 -29.24 -22.65 -25.34
C GLY A 465 -29.73 -23.02 -23.93
N SER A 466 -31.00 -22.69 -23.66
CA SER A 466 -31.87 -23.23 -22.59
C SER A 466 -31.31 -23.36 -21.16
N SER A 467 -31.79 -22.50 -20.25
CA SER A 467 -31.87 -22.68 -18.78
C SER A 467 -31.02 -23.80 -18.15
N PHE A 468 -29.69 -23.66 -18.13
CA PHE A 468 -28.85 -24.57 -17.38
C PHE A 468 -28.92 -24.27 -15.88
N ARG A 469 -29.57 -25.17 -15.14
CA ARG A 469 -29.33 -25.32 -13.70
C ARG A 469 -27.94 -25.93 -13.54
N LEU A 470 -26.99 -25.17 -12.99
CA LEU A 470 -25.69 -25.70 -12.57
C LEU A 470 -25.91 -26.96 -11.75
N SER A 471 -25.16 -28.04 -12.01
CA SER A 471 -25.28 -29.35 -11.32
C SER A 471 -24.77 -29.34 -9.87
N GLY A 472 -24.86 -28.18 -9.22
CA GLY A 472 -24.60 -27.90 -7.80
C GLY A 472 -25.45 -26.73 -7.29
N SER A 473 -26.49 -26.28 -8.01
CA SER A 473 -27.34 -25.18 -7.55
C SER A 473 -28.15 -25.60 -6.32
N THR A 474 -27.74 -25.12 -5.15
CA THR A 474 -28.51 -25.23 -3.91
C THR A 474 -29.94 -24.72 -4.11
N VAL A 475 -30.92 -25.41 -3.53
CA VAL A 475 -32.35 -25.12 -3.73
C VAL A 475 -32.70 -23.68 -3.34
N GLY A 476 -32.90 -22.84 -4.37
CA GLY A 476 -33.34 -21.44 -4.23
C GLY A 476 -32.30 -20.36 -4.57
N MET A 477 -31.15 -20.69 -5.17
CA MET A 477 -30.20 -19.71 -5.69
C MET A 477 -30.05 -19.83 -7.22
N GLY A 478 -30.38 -18.77 -7.95
CA GLY A 478 -30.21 -18.67 -9.41
C GLY A 478 -29.02 -17.79 -9.79
N VAL A 479 -28.47 -17.99 -10.99
CA VAL A 479 -27.40 -17.15 -11.54
C VAL A 479 -27.99 -16.11 -12.50
N SER A 480 -27.56 -14.86 -12.38
CA SER A 480 -27.83 -13.84 -13.38
C SER A 480 -26.87 -13.96 -14.55
N SER A 481 -27.39 -14.31 -15.73
CA SER A 481 -26.62 -14.33 -16.99
C SER A 481 -26.53 -12.97 -17.67
N ARG A 482 -27.45 -12.03 -17.36
CA ARG A 482 -27.55 -10.71 -17.99
C ARG A 482 -26.78 -9.61 -17.29
N ASP A 483 -26.54 -9.77 -15.99
CA ASP A 483 -25.76 -8.80 -15.22
C ASP A 483 -24.28 -9.19 -15.25
N SER A 484 -23.39 -8.21 -15.08
CA SER A 484 -21.95 -8.41 -14.94
C SER A 484 -21.41 -7.60 -13.77
N PHE A 485 -20.35 -8.10 -13.13
CA PHE A 485 -19.64 -7.39 -12.06
C PHE A 485 -18.17 -7.79 -12.10
N GLN A 486 -17.30 -6.79 -12.13
CA GLN A 486 -15.86 -6.95 -12.27
C GLN A 486 -15.14 -6.23 -11.14
N ILE A 487 -14.21 -6.94 -10.51
CA ILE A 487 -13.29 -6.40 -9.50
C ILE A 487 -11.85 -6.60 -9.97
N THR A 488 -10.92 -5.82 -9.43
CA THR A 488 -9.49 -6.10 -9.53
C THR A 488 -8.97 -6.36 -8.12
N THR A 489 -8.06 -7.33 -7.95
CA THR A 489 -7.31 -7.51 -6.70
C THR A 489 -5.81 -7.36 -6.93
N LEU A 490 -5.11 -6.87 -5.90
CA LEU A 490 -3.66 -6.76 -5.85
C LEU A 490 -3.20 -7.12 -4.42
N ILE A 491 -2.51 -8.24 -4.26
CA ILE A 491 -2.09 -8.79 -2.96
C ILE A 491 -0.61 -8.54 -2.74
N CYS A 492 -0.31 -7.59 -1.86
CA CYS A 492 1.05 -7.22 -1.45
C CYS A 492 1.42 -7.97 -0.17
N SER A 493 1.78 -9.25 -0.31
CA SER A 493 2.21 -10.10 0.80
C SER A 493 3.66 -10.56 0.66
N THR A 494 4.47 -10.42 1.73
CA THR A 494 5.83 -11.00 1.82
C THR A 494 5.83 -12.42 2.39
N LYS A 495 4.66 -12.95 2.76
CA LYS A 495 4.48 -14.27 3.41
C LYS A 495 3.56 -15.21 2.64
N LEU A 496 2.54 -14.69 1.95
CA LEU A 496 1.62 -15.46 1.12
C LEU A 496 2.07 -15.38 -0.34
N THR A 497 1.92 -16.49 -1.08
CA THR A 497 2.28 -16.56 -2.49
C THR A 497 1.09 -17.01 -3.35
N GLN A 498 1.05 -16.46 -4.56
CA GLN A 498 0.08 -16.81 -5.60
C GLN A 498 0.56 -17.98 -6.46
N ASN A 499 1.83 -18.37 -6.33
CA ASN A 499 2.46 -19.44 -7.09
C ASN A 499 2.48 -20.75 -6.28
N VAL A 500 1.91 -21.82 -6.85
CA VAL A 500 1.82 -23.15 -6.24
C VAL A 500 3.21 -23.76 -6.00
N ASP A 501 4.17 -23.51 -6.88
CA ASP A 501 5.51 -24.08 -6.79
C ASP A 501 6.34 -23.39 -5.69
N LEU A 502 6.19 -22.06 -5.53
CA LEU A 502 6.74 -21.33 -4.37
C LEU A 502 6.08 -21.77 -3.06
N LEU A 503 4.78 -22.04 -3.05
CA LEU A 503 4.09 -22.57 -1.86
C LEU A 503 4.60 -23.97 -1.47
N GLY A 504 4.86 -24.81 -2.47
CA GLY A 504 5.46 -26.13 -2.31
C GLY A 504 6.89 -26.06 -1.73
N LEU A 505 7.65 -25.03 -2.08
CA LEU A 505 8.94 -24.72 -1.45
C LEU A 505 8.77 -24.18 -0.03
N LEU A 506 7.89 -23.21 0.22
CA LEU A 506 7.65 -22.69 1.57
C LEU A 506 7.25 -23.79 2.57
N LYS A 507 6.49 -24.78 2.10
CA LYS A 507 6.04 -25.94 2.88
C LYS A 507 6.95 -27.18 2.71
N TRP A 508 8.20 -27.01 2.25
CA TRP A 508 9.11 -28.13 1.95
C TRP A 508 9.32 -29.08 3.13
N ARG A 509 9.43 -28.54 4.36
CA ARG A 509 9.60 -29.33 5.59
C ARG A 509 8.41 -30.26 5.87
N SER A 510 7.22 -29.94 5.36
CA SER A 510 6.02 -30.78 5.50
C SER A 510 5.85 -31.81 4.38
N LYS A 511 6.52 -31.64 3.24
CA LYS A 511 6.45 -32.53 2.06
C LYS A 511 7.81 -32.67 1.36
N PRO A 512 8.85 -33.22 2.03
CA PRO A 512 10.21 -33.27 1.49
C PRO A 512 10.35 -34.08 0.20
N SER A 513 9.48 -35.06 -0.03
CA SER A 513 9.47 -35.89 -1.25
C SER A 513 9.17 -35.10 -2.54
N LEU A 514 8.55 -33.93 -2.46
CA LEU A 514 8.25 -33.07 -3.61
C LEU A 514 9.33 -32.02 -3.88
N LEU A 515 10.35 -31.92 -3.02
CA LEU A 515 11.35 -30.84 -3.06
C LEU A 515 12.13 -30.79 -4.39
N ALA A 516 12.57 -31.94 -4.92
CA ALA A 516 13.33 -31.97 -6.17
C ALA A 516 12.52 -31.43 -7.36
N GLY A 517 11.25 -31.81 -7.47
CA GLY A 517 10.35 -31.30 -8.51
C GLY A 517 10.04 -29.81 -8.33
N ASN A 518 9.85 -29.34 -7.09
CA ASN A 518 9.60 -27.93 -6.80
C ASN A 518 10.84 -27.05 -7.11
N LEU A 519 12.06 -27.54 -6.84
CA LEU A 519 13.31 -26.86 -7.19
C LEU A 519 13.52 -26.77 -8.70
N GLN A 520 13.21 -27.82 -9.45
CA GLN A 520 13.31 -27.79 -10.92
C GLN A 520 12.35 -26.76 -11.53
N LYS A 521 11.16 -26.58 -10.94
CA LYS A 521 10.21 -25.55 -11.38
C LYS A 521 10.59 -24.14 -10.92
N LEU A 522 11.28 -23.98 -9.79
CA LEU A 522 11.78 -22.68 -9.31
C LEU A 522 12.65 -21.98 -10.35
N MET A 523 13.42 -22.73 -11.14
CA MET A 523 14.25 -22.20 -12.23
C MET A 523 13.44 -21.44 -13.30
N ASN A 524 12.13 -21.66 -13.38
CA ASN A 524 11.21 -21.01 -14.31
C ASN A 524 10.35 -19.92 -13.65
N VAL A 525 10.55 -19.63 -12.36
CA VAL A 525 9.80 -18.60 -11.63
C VAL A 525 10.56 -17.27 -11.73
N ASP A 526 9.83 -16.19 -12.01
CA ASP A 526 10.40 -14.85 -12.07
C ASP A 526 11.06 -14.43 -10.75
N GLY A 527 12.24 -13.79 -10.85
CA GLY A 527 13.06 -13.41 -9.70
C GLY A 527 12.35 -12.44 -8.75
N GLY A 528 11.47 -11.58 -9.27
CA GLY A 528 10.66 -10.66 -8.47
C GLY A 528 9.74 -11.38 -7.48
N GLU A 529 9.13 -12.50 -7.88
CA GLU A 529 8.29 -13.32 -6.98
C GLU A 529 9.12 -14.05 -5.91
N VAL A 530 10.34 -14.47 -6.25
CA VAL A 530 11.26 -15.11 -5.31
C VAL A 530 11.74 -14.13 -4.23
N ILE A 531 12.06 -12.88 -4.61
CA ILE A 531 12.53 -11.83 -3.69
C ILE A 531 11.43 -11.45 -2.67
N LYS A 532 10.18 -11.28 -3.11
CA LYS A 532 9.03 -10.98 -2.23
C LYS A 532 8.90 -11.95 -1.07
N VAL A 533 9.17 -13.24 -1.33
CA VAL A 533 8.97 -14.34 -0.38
C VAL A 533 10.21 -14.61 0.50
N ARG A 534 11.42 -14.42 -0.05
CA ARG A 534 12.69 -14.73 0.63
C ARG A 534 12.95 -13.88 1.90
N ASN A 535 12.40 -12.67 1.97
CA ASN A 535 12.65 -11.74 3.09
C ASN A 535 11.82 -12.02 4.36
N SER A 536 10.90 -12.99 4.33
CA SER A 536 10.29 -13.51 5.54
C SER A 536 11.28 -14.37 6.33
N PRO A 537 11.58 -14.06 7.61
CA PRO A 537 12.47 -14.89 8.40
C PRO A 537 11.92 -16.31 8.51
N CYS A 538 12.75 -17.30 8.18
CA CYS A 538 12.42 -18.70 8.36
C CYS A 538 11.98 -18.95 9.80
N GLY A 539 10.80 -19.53 9.98
CA GLY A 539 10.11 -19.58 11.26
C GLY A 539 10.98 -20.07 12.42
N THR A 540 10.81 -19.41 13.57
CA THR A 540 11.44 -19.80 14.83
C THR A 540 11.21 -21.28 15.13
N PRO A 541 12.22 -21.99 15.66
CA PRO A 541 12.07 -23.40 15.97
C PRO A 541 11.05 -23.60 17.11
N PRO A 542 10.20 -24.64 17.06
CA PRO A 542 9.47 -25.05 18.25
C PRO A 542 10.47 -25.54 19.30
N PRO A 543 10.19 -25.36 20.60
CA PRO A 543 11.05 -25.92 21.65
C PRO A 543 11.09 -27.44 21.53
N PRO A 544 12.25 -28.09 21.74
CA PRO A 544 12.34 -29.54 21.68
C PRO A 544 11.49 -30.16 22.79
N MET A 545 10.44 -30.88 22.43
CA MET A 545 9.75 -31.76 23.38
C MET A 545 10.77 -32.81 23.87
N GLY A 546 10.89 -32.93 25.19
CA GLY A 546 11.98 -33.68 25.80
C GLY A 546 11.87 -35.20 25.60
N ASN A 547 13.01 -35.84 25.38
CA ASN A 547 13.23 -37.21 25.81
C ASN A 547 14.10 -37.19 27.07
N SER A 548 13.54 -37.71 28.15
CA SER A 548 14.15 -37.78 29.47
C SER A 548 15.10 -38.98 29.59
N VAL A 549 16.42 -38.76 29.64
CA VAL A 549 17.36 -39.66 30.34
C VAL A 549 18.52 -38.90 30.97
N GLY A 550 18.49 -38.74 32.31
CA GLY A 550 19.66 -39.00 33.16
C GLY A 550 20.66 -37.87 33.52
N ARG A 551 20.72 -37.58 34.83
CA ARG A 551 21.85 -37.02 35.64
C ARG A 551 22.09 -35.49 35.46
N ALA A 552 21.68 -34.62 36.38
CA ALA A 552 22.22 -34.34 37.75
C ALA A 552 23.68 -33.80 37.67
N TRP A 553 24.11 -32.69 38.31
CA TRP A 553 23.83 -32.05 39.62
C TRP A 553 23.89 -30.48 39.47
N VAL A 554 23.15 -29.61 40.18
CA VAL A 554 23.36 -29.05 41.57
C VAL A 554 24.79 -28.51 41.78
N VAL A 555 25.12 -27.25 42.14
CA VAL A 555 24.45 -26.01 42.66
C VAL A 555 24.87 -24.76 41.82
N GLY A 556 24.55 -23.46 42.04
CA GLY A 556 23.85 -22.73 43.13
C GLY A 556 24.75 -21.95 44.14
N ALA A 557 25.40 -20.83 43.76
CA ALA A 557 26.06 -19.84 44.64
C ALA A 557 26.47 -18.59 43.82
N LYS A 558 25.94 -17.37 44.04
CA LYS A 558 26.19 -16.36 45.09
C LYS A 558 27.20 -15.26 44.66
N GLU A 559 26.70 -14.01 44.68
CA GLU A 559 27.36 -12.74 44.99
C GLU A 559 28.89 -12.61 44.83
N LYS A 560 29.32 -11.74 43.90
CA LYS A 560 29.91 -10.44 44.27
C LYS A 560 29.81 -9.42 43.14
#